data_AF-A0A9X7E893-F1
#
_entry.id   AF-A0A9X7E893-F1
#
_cell.length_a   1.000
_cell.length_b   1.000
_cell.length_c   1.000
_cell.angle_alpha   90.00
_cell.angle_beta   90.00
_cell.angle_gamma   90.00
#
_symmetry.space_group_name_H-M   'P 1'
#
loop_
_entity.id
_entity.type
_entity.pdbx_description
1 polymer ?
#
loop_
_entity_poly.entity_id
_entity_poly.type
_entity_poly.pdbx_seq_one_letter_code
_entity_poly.pdbx_strand_id
1 'polypeptide(L)'
;MMKKSACILFSLCLGFSMTACEQRKEVKNQTATSSTVMERQQKESININHFSNINEGMTYTEVKDLIGFEGDLLIEEGVEHSTQIKQIFAWKGNDPNSFVEITFLDGRVHSKAQQGIS
;
A
#
# COMPACT_ATOMS: atom_id res chain seq x y z
N MET A 1 -8.62 -36.54 9.11
CA MET A 1 -9.26 -37.09 10.33
C MET A 1 -8.57 -36.44 11.53
N MET A 2 -9.34 -35.67 12.32
CA MET A 2 -8.86 -34.74 13.37
C MET A 2 -8.35 -35.48 14.61
N LYS A 3 -7.49 -34.83 15.41
CA LYS A 3 -7.54 -34.70 16.90
C LYS A 3 -6.25 -34.02 17.41
N LYS A 4 -6.18 -33.17 18.44
CA LYS A 4 -7.11 -32.37 19.27
C LYS A 4 -6.19 -31.46 20.11
N SER A 5 -6.53 -30.18 20.25
CA SER A 5 -5.89 -29.22 21.16
C SER A 5 -6.14 -29.58 22.64
N ALA A 6 -5.16 -29.30 23.51
CA ALA A 6 -5.28 -29.38 24.96
C ALA A 6 -5.22 -27.96 25.56
N CYS A 7 -6.32 -27.53 26.18
CA CYS A 7 -6.42 -26.35 27.01
C CYS A 7 -6.02 -26.71 28.45
N ILE A 8 -5.20 -25.88 29.10
CA ILE A 8 -4.88 -25.99 30.53
C ILE A 8 -5.61 -24.86 31.27
N LEU A 9 -6.49 -25.26 32.19
CA LEU A 9 -7.25 -24.45 33.15
C LEU A 9 -6.54 -24.48 34.51
N PHE A 10 -6.36 -23.34 35.16
CA PHE A 10 -6.20 -23.14 36.62
C PHE A 10 -6.21 -21.60 36.83
N SER A 11 -6.82 -20.96 37.82
CA SER A 11 -7.74 -21.29 38.91
C SER A 11 -8.10 -19.94 39.54
N LEU A 12 -9.29 -19.86 40.14
CA LEU A 12 -9.82 -18.73 40.89
C LEU A 12 -8.85 -18.17 41.96
N CYS A 13 -8.81 -16.85 42.09
CA CYS A 13 -8.67 -16.13 43.37
C CYS A 13 -9.54 -14.86 43.32
N LEU A 14 -10.59 -14.82 44.15
CA LEU A 14 -11.40 -13.64 44.45
C LEU A 14 -10.97 -13.10 45.83
N GLY A 15 -10.82 -11.78 45.95
CA GLY A 15 -10.62 -11.10 47.23
C GLY A 15 -10.60 -9.58 47.07
N PHE A 16 -11.71 -8.94 47.44
CA PHE A 16 -11.98 -7.50 47.34
C PHE A 16 -11.26 -6.68 48.42
N SER A 17 -10.77 -5.49 48.07
CA SER A 17 -10.78 -4.34 49.00
C SER A 17 -10.98 -3.04 48.21
N MET A 18 -12.04 -2.32 48.56
CA MET A 18 -12.35 -0.98 48.07
C MET A 18 -11.54 0.04 48.84
N THR A 19 -10.97 1.02 48.13
CA THR A 19 -10.76 2.36 48.68
C THR A 19 -11.13 3.36 47.60
N ALA A 20 -12.12 4.17 47.91
CA ALA A 20 -12.72 5.17 47.04
C ALA A 20 -11.82 6.42 46.95
N CYS A 21 -11.63 6.95 45.73
CA CYS A 21 -11.84 8.36 45.35
C CYS A 21 -11.45 8.58 43.87
N GLU A 22 -12.48 8.62 43.02
CA GLU A 22 -12.79 9.74 42.11
C GLU A 22 -11.65 10.43 41.34
N GLN A 23 -11.54 10.12 40.04
CA GLN A 23 -11.41 11.12 38.97
C GLN A 23 -12.05 10.57 37.68
N ARG A 24 -13.06 11.30 37.19
CA ARG A 24 -13.79 11.03 35.94
C ARG A 24 -12.90 11.32 34.72
N LYS A 25 -12.80 10.36 33.80
CA LYS A 25 -12.76 10.59 32.35
C LYS A 25 -13.46 9.42 31.65
N GLU A 26 -14.77 9.56 31.43
CA GLU A 26 -15.46 8.84 30.36
C GLU A 26 -15.18 9.59 29.05
N VAL A 27 -14.53 8.91 28.10
CA VAL A 27 -14.90 9.00 26.68
C VAL A 27 -14.96 7.56 26.18
N LYS A 28 -16.14 6.98 26.34
CA LYS A 28 -16.58 5.79 25.63
C LYS A 28 -16.97 6.23 24.22
N ASN A 29 -16.48 5.51 23.21
CA ASN A 29 -17.28 4.93 22.12
C ASN A 29 -16.31 4.54 20.98
N GLN A 30 -15.93 3.27 20.96
CA GLN A 30 -16.51 2.26 20.06
C GLN A 30 -15.77 2.19 18.72
N THR A 31 -14.72 1.36 18.75
CA THR A 31 -14.41 0.40 17.70
C THR A 31 -15.69 -0.36 17.30
N ALA A 32 -16.17 -0.06 16.09
CA ALA A 32 -16.90 -0.93 15.16
C ALA A 32 -17.79 -0.05 14.27
N THR A 33 -17.22 0.48 13.19
CA THR A 33 -18.01 0.78 11.99
C THR A 33 -17.36 0.00 10.86
N SER A 34 -17.84 -1.24 10.75
CA SER A 34 -17.92 -1.96 9.48
C SER A 34 -18.84 -1.13 8.57
N SER A 35 -18.31 -0.04 8.03
CA SER A 35 -18.85 0.54 6.82
C SER A 35 -18.36 -0.36 5.70
N THR A 36 -19.29 -1.17 5.20
CA THR A 36 -19.26 -1.74 3.87
C THR A 36 -19.01 -0.61 2.88
N VAL A 37 -17.74 -0.22 2.70
CA VAL A 37 -17.31 0.44 1.49
C VAL A 37 -17.44 -0.66 0.46
N MET A 38 -18.56 -0.64 -0.26
CA MET A 38 -18.60 -1.10 -1.63
C MET A 38 -17.28 -0.67 -2.27
N GLU A 39 -16.33 -1.61 -2.37
CA GLU A 39 -15.37 -1.61 -3.45
C GLU A 39 -16.20 -1.62 -4.74
N ARG A 40 -16.65 -0.44 -5.15
CA ARG A 40 -16.62 -0.14 -6.57
C ARG A 40 -15.16 -0.39 -6.91
N GLN A 41 -14.87 -1.47 -7.63
CA GLN A 41 -13.60 -1.68 -8.30
C GLN A 41 -13.39 -0.46 -9.20
N GLN A 42 -12.85 0.61 -8.62
CA GLN A 42 -12.46 1.78 -9.37
C GLN A 42 -11.26 1.29 -10.15
N LYS A 43 -11.42 1.21 -11.47
CA LYS A 43 -10.32 0.89 -12.38
C LYS A 43 -9.16 1.81 -12.02
N GLU A 44 -8.10 1.23 -11.47
CA GLU A 44 -6.89 1.94 -11.08
C GLU A 44 -6.27 2.52 -12.35
N SER A 45 -6.04 3.83 -12.35
CA SER A 45 -5.53 4.54 -13.51
C SER A 45 -4.65 5.71 -13.10
N ILE A 46 -3.56 5.90 -13.83
CA ILE A 46 -2.67 7.04 -13.62
C ILE A 46 -3.25 8.28 -14.33
N ASN A 47 -3.05 9.45 -13.75
CA ASN A 47 -3.49 10.74 -14.29
C ASN A 47 -2.32 11.73 -14.37
N ILE A 48 -2.58 12.91 -14.95
CA ILE A 48 -1.54 13.93 -15.16
C ILE A 48 -0.91 14.45 -13.86
N ASN A 49 -1.66 14.46 -12.74
CA ASN A 49 -1.14 14.89 -11.46
C ASN A 49 -0.13 13.88 -10.90
N HIS A 50 -0.42 12.59 -10.99
CA HIS A 50 0.56 11.56 -10.62
C HIS A 50 1.83 11.71 -11.45
N PHE A 51 1.70 11.75 -12.79
CA PHE A 51 2.84 11.89 -13.70
C PHE A 51 3.72 13.11 -13.40
N SER A 52 3.09 14.26 -13.15
CA SER A 52 3.80 15.53 -12.90
C SER A 52 4.58 15.54 -11.59
N ASN A 53 4.16 14.76 -10.60
CA ASN A 53 4.83 14.68 -9.31
C ASN A 53 5.93 13.61 -9.25
N ILE A 54 6.09 12.80 -10.31
CA ILE A 54 7.18 11.82 -10.40
C ILE A 54 8.44 12.52 -10.89
N ASN A 55 9.48 12.48 -10.06
CA ASN A 55 10.76 13.12 -10.32
C ASN A 55 11.87 12.09 -10.54
N GLU A 56 12.91 12.49 -11.28
CA GLU A 56 14.14 11.71 -11.39
C GLU A 56 14.71 11.42 -10.00
N GLY A 57 15.34 10.24 -9.85
CA GLY A 57 15.95 9.79 -8.60
C GLY A 57 15.00 9.11 -7.61
N MET A 58 13.67 9.25 -7.77
CA MET A 58 12.68 8.51 -6.96
C MET A 58 12.87 7.00 -7.12
N THR A 59 12.68 6.25 -6.05
CA THR A 59 12.65 4.79 -6.07
C THR A 59 11.33 4.27 -6.61
N TYR A 60 11.30 3.00 -7.05
CA TYR A 60 10.03 2.35 -7.44
C TYR A 60 8.99 2.42 -6.32
N THR A 61 9.39 2.23 -5.06
CA THR A 61 8.49 2.32 -3.90
C THR A 61 7.89 3.71 -3.76
N GLU A 62 8.70 4.77 -3.85
CA GLU A 62 8.18 6.15 -3.77
C GLU A 62 7.21 6.46 -4.92
N VAL A 63 7.50 5.98 -6.13
CA VAL A 63 6.61 6.13 -7.29
C VAL A 63 5.30 5.38 -7.08
N LYS A 64 5.37 4.12 -6.64
CA LYS A 64 4.20 3.28 -6.33
C LYS A 64 3.34 3.94 -5.25
N ASP A 65 3.95 4.41 -4.17
CA ASP A 65 3.23 5.02 -3.04
C ASP A 65 2.58 6.36 -3.46
N LEU A 66 3.23 7.11 -4.35
CA LEU A 66 2.68 8.33 -4.95
C LEU A 66 1.47 8.05 -5.86
N ILE A 67 1.53 6.99 -6.67
CA ILE A 67 0.46 6.61 -7.61
C ILE A 67 -0.69 5.88 -6.88
N GLY A 68 -0.36 5.13 -5.83
CA GLY A 68 -1.29 4.34 -5.03
C GLY A 68 -1.46 2.88 -5.48
N PHE A 69 -0.79 2.45 -6.56
CA PHE A 69 -0.87 1.08 -7.08
C PHE A 69 0.35 0.71 -7.93
N GLU A 70 0.54 -0.60 -8.15
CA GLU A 70 1.70 -1.16 -8.85
C GLU A 70 1.66 -0.92 -10.36
N GLY A 71 2.84 -0.81 -10.96
CA GLY A 71 2.98 -0.73 -12.41
C GLY A 71 3.17 -2.12 -13.02
N ASP A 72 2.81 -2.27 -14.29
CA ASP A 72 3.09 -3.46 -15.07
C ASP A 72 4.58 -3.46 -15.47
N LEU A 73 5.37 -4.44 -15.02
CA LEU A 73 6.75 -4.61 -15.45
C LEU A 73 6.81 -5.02 -16.93
N LEU A 74 7.47 -4.20 -17.75
CA LEU A 74 7.63 -4.45 -19.19
C LEU A 74 9.00 -5.04 -19.52
N ILE A 75 10.05 -4.49 -18.92
CA ILE A 75 11.44 -4.85 -19.20
C ILE A 75 12.19 -4.95 -17.87
N GLU A 76 12.99 -5.99 -17.72
CA GLU A 76 13.99 -6.14 -16.67
C GLU A 76 15.27 -6.70 -17.28
N GLU A 77 16.35 -5.94 -17.20
CA GLU A 77 17.63 -6.23 -17.84
C GLU A 77 18.78 -5.93 -16.88
N GLY A 78 19.77 -6.81 -16.83
CA GLY A 78 20.96 -6.64 -15.98
C GLY A 78 21.01 -7.66 -14.84
N VAL A 79 21.86 -7.37 -13.84
CA VAL A 79 22.04 -8.24 -12.68
C VAL A 79 21.16 -7.73 -11.55
N GLU A 80 20.25 -8.57 -11.07
CA GLU A 80 19.38 -8.27 -9.93
C GLU A 80 20.23 -7.86 -8.70
N HIS A 81 19.72 -6.91 -7.93
CA HIS A 81 20.43 -6.34 -6.76
C HIS A 81 21.81 -5.72 -7.07
N SER A 82 22.04 -5.29 -8.32
CA SER A 82 23.24 -4.56 -8.71
C SER A 82 22.89 -3.17 -9.27
N THR A 83 23.90 -2.30 -9.35
CA THR A 83 23.76 -0.98 -9.98
C THR A 83 23.62 -1.01 -11.51
N GLN A 84 23.65 -2.21 -12.10
CA GLN A 84 23.50 -2.42 -13.54
C GLN A 84 22.07 -2.83 -13.92
N ILE A 85 21.15 -2.94 -12.95
CA ILE A 85 19.75 -3.29 -13.21
C ILE A 85 19.04 -2.12 -13.91
N LYS A 86 18.29 -2.45 -14.96
CA LYS A 86 17.36 -1.58 -15.66
C LYS A 86 15.99 -2.22 -15.62
N GLN A 87 14.99 -1.43 -15.25
CA GLN A 87 13.60 -1.84 -15.25
C GLN A 87 12.75 -0.80 -15.95
N ILE A 88 11.75 -1.21 -16.73
CA ILE A 88 10.75 -0.31 -17.30
C ILE A 88 9.38 -0.79 -16.85
N PHE A 89 8.63 0.09 -16.21
CA PHE A 89 7.26 -0.15 -15.76
C PHE A 89 6.29 0.75 -16.51
N ALA A 90 5.08 0.24 -16.73
CA ALA A 90 3.98 1.01 -17.30
C ALA A 90 2.78 1.09 -16.36
N TRP A 91 2.11 2.25 -16.37
CA TRP A 91 0.83 2.46 -15.72
C TRP A 91 -0.19 2.87 -16.77
N LYS A 92 -1.34 2.21 -16.80
CA LYS A 92 -2.44 2.56 -17.71
C LYS A 92 -3.17 3.80 -17.20
N GLY A 93 -3.49 4.71 -18.11
CA GLY A 93 -4.37 5.84 -17.83
C GLY A 93 -5.84 5.48 -17.98
N ASN A 94 -6.71 6.50 -17.89
CA ASN A 94 -8.15 6.33 -17.99
C ASN A 94 -8.59 5.90 -19.40
N ASP A 95 -7.98 6.47 -20.42
CA ASP A 95 -8.31 6.21 -21.83
C ASP A 95 -7.65 4.92 -22.33
N PRO A 96 -8.28 4.18 -23.28
CA PRO A 96 -7.82 2.85 -23.70
C PRO A 96 -6.36 2.76 -24.18
N ASN A 97 -5.81 3.84 -24.72
CA ASN A 97 -4.44 3.90 -25.25
C ASN A 97 -3.56 4.88 -24.45
N SER A 98 -4.01 5.31 -23.27
CA SER A 98 -3.24 6.20 -22.42
C SER A 98 -2.36 5.41 -21.46
N PHE A 99 -1.11 5.83 -21.30
CA PHE A 99 -0.18 5.19 -20.39
C PHE A 99 0.97 6.14 -20.01
N VAL A 100 1.63 5.79 -18.90
CA VAL A 100 2.93 6.32 -18.49
C VAL A 100 3.91 5.17 -18.49
N GLU A 101 5.10 5.39 -19.05
CA GLU A 101 6.25 4.50 -18.92
C GLU A 101 7.35 5.19 -18.11
N ILE A 102 7.96 4.44 -17.19
CA ILE A 102 9.04 4.94 -16.34
C ILE A 102 10.20 3.97 -16.44
N THR A 103 11.35 4.49 -16.84
CA THR A 103 12.60 3.75 -16.83
C THR A 103 13.31 3.99 -15.51
N PHE A 104 13.63 2.90 -14.83
CA PHE A 104 14.45 2.87 -13.64
C PHE A 104 15.83 2.32 -14.00
N LEU A 105 16.89 3.01 -13.56
CA LEU A 105 18.26 2.51 -13.56
C LEU A 105 18.74 2.49 -12.11
N ASP A 106 19.36 1.40 -11.68
CA ASP A 106 19.79 1.21 -10.29
C ASP A 106 18.66 1.50 -9.28
N GLY A 107 17.46 1.01 -9.61
CA GLY A 107 16.26 1.17 -8.78
C GLY A 107 15.70 2.59 -8.67
N ARG A 108 16.20 3.54 -9.46
CA ARG A 108 15.78 4.95 -9.43
C ARG A 108 15.26 5.45 -10.77
N VAL A 109 14.25 6.31 -10.75
CA VAL A 109 13.71 6.97 -11.95
C VAL A 109 14.84 7.66 -12.69
N HIS A 110 15.10 7.18 -13.89
CA HIS A 110 16.05 7.77 -14.82
C HIS A 110 15.34 8.61 -15.87
N SER A 111 14.21 8.13 -16.38
CA SER A 111 13.39 8.86 -17.34
C SER A 111 11.93 8.45 -17.26
N LYS A 112 11.05 9.31 -17.77
CA LYS A 112 9.60 9.06 -17.85
C LYS A 112 9.05 9.54 -19.18
N ALA A 113 8.06 8.82 -19.70
CA ALA A 113 7.31 9.16 -20.91
C ALA A 113 5.81 8.97 -20.65
N GLN A 114 4.98 9.70 -21.39
CA GLN A 114 3.53 9.53 -21.33
C GLN A 114 2.91 9.60 -22.72
N GLN A 115 1.77 8.94 -22.87
CA GLN A 115 0.89 9.08 -24.02
C GLN A 115 -0.55 9.21 -23.55
N GLY A 116 -1.27 10.21 -24.05
CA GLY A 116 -2.72 10.36 -23.84
C GLY A 116 -3.17 10.54 -22.39
N ILE A 117 -2.26 10.85 -21.47
CA ILE A 117 -2.60 11.11 -20.06
C ILE A 117 -3.24 12.50 -19.94
N SER A 118 -4.32 12.56 -19.16
CA SER A 118 -5.06 13.76 -18.81
C SER A 118 -5.24 13.92 -17.30
#